data_AF-A0A950QKJ0-F1
#
_entry.id   AF-A0A950QKJ0-F1
#
_cell.length_a   1.000
_cell.length_b   1.000
_cell.length_c   1.000
_cell.angle_alpha   90.00
_cell.angle_beta   90.00
_cell.angle_gamma   90.00
#
_symmetry.space_group_name_H-M   'P 1'
#
loop_
_entity.id
_entity.type
_entity.pdbx_description
1 polymer ?
#
loop_
_entity_poly.entity_id
_entity_poly.type
_entity_poly.pdbx_seq_one_letter_code
_entity_poly.pdbx_strand_id
1 'polypeptide(L)'
;MLKIYRAVQIVLLVGILISLILLLKRPQRLQVQQVVPPVAQAAAADSFQTKLGELEQAHANGQTGLEAHISSQEVAAALAAANPQTANQQVPSAQPAQPGSAQQSSTTDDLNANTSLSPDQVAVTDQQVVFDGDQVKGQFTTKLAGKDVVVTFSGRLGSKNGYVDFVPTSFQVGSMPIPAALVQEAFEKKILNDASTRDKLKLPDYVSDLKIENGQLVLVEK
;
A
#
# COMPACT_ATOMS: atom_id res chain seq x y z
N MET A 1 51.88 -13.11 22.62
CA MET A 1 50.92 -12.02 22.32
C MET A 1 50.11 -12.20 21.02
N LEU A 2 50.23 -13.31 20.26
CA LEU A 2 49.49 -13.51 18.99
C LEU A 2 48.02 -13.97 19.12
N LYS A 3 47.60 -14.52 20.27
CA LYS A 3 46.25 -15.10 20.45
C LYS A 3 45.15 -14.05 20.53
N ILE A 4 45.45 -12.88 21.12
CA ILE A 4 44.52 -11.76 21.24
C ILE A 4 44.25 -11.14 19.86
N TYR A 5 45.28 -11.01 19.02
CA TYR A 5 45.15 -10.47 17.67
C TYR A 5 44.26 -11.34 16.77
N ARG A 6 44.35 -12.68 16.89
CA ARG A 6 43.44 -13.61 16.19
C ARG A 6 42.00 -13.48 16.66
N ALA A 7 41.76 -13.29 17.96
CA ALA A 7 40.40 -13.11 18.49
C ALA A 7 39.75 -11.82 17.95
N VAL A 8 40.50 -10.71 17.94
CA VAL A 8 40.03 -9.43 17.37
C VAL A 8 39.76 -9.55 15.87
N GLN A 9 40.63 -10.23 15.12
CA GLN A 9 40.47 -10.43 13.68
C GLN A 9 39.25 -11.30 13.34
N ILE A 10 38.95 -12.32 14.16
CA ILE A 10 37.75 -13.17 13.98
C ILE A 10 36.47 -12.37 14.28
N VAL A 11 36.46 -11.56 15.34
CA VAL A 11 35.29 -10.72 15.67
C VAL A 11 35.02 -9.69 14.58
N LEU A 12 36.07 -9.07 14.02
CA LEU A 12 35.95 -8.13 12.90
C LEU A 12 35.42 -8.83 11.63
N LEU A 13 35.93 -10.02 11.32
CA LEU A 13 35.47 -10.82 10.18
C LEU A 13 34.01 -11.23 10.30
N VAL A 14 33.59 -11.66 11.50
CA VAL A 14 32.19 -12.02 11.78
C VAL A 14 31.29 -10.79 11.67
N GLY A 15 31.73 -9.62 12.17
CA GLY A 15 30.98 -8.36 12.03
C GLY A 15 30.78 -7.94 10.57
N ILE A 16 31.84 -8.04 9.74
CA ILE A 16 31.75 -7.75 8.30
C ILE A 16 30.85 -8.78 7.60
N LEU A 17 30.95 -10.06 7.96
CA LEU A 17 30.12 -11.11 7.37
C LEU A 17 28.64 -10.92 7.72
N ILE A 18 28.32 -10.54 8.96
CA ILE A 18 26.95 -10.21 9.38
C ILE A 18 26.44 -8.97 8.63
N SER A 19 27.25 -7.92 8.51
CA SER A 19 26.89 -6.74 7.71
C SER A 19 26.67 -7.09 6.24
N LEU A 20 27.48 -7.98 5.65
CA LEU A 20 27.30 -8.44 4.28
C LEU A 20 26.00 -9.24 4.14
N ILE A 21 25.67 -10.09 5.11
CA ILE A 21 24.40 -10.85 5.16
C ILE A 21 23.21 -9.89 5.32
N LEU A 22 23.32 -8.84 6.13
CA LEU A 22 22.29 -7.81 6.26
C LEU A 22 22.15 -6.97 4.98
N LEU A 23 23.24 -6.73 4.26
CA LEU A 23 23.21 -6.01 2.97
C LEU A 23 22.65 -6.87 1.83
N LEU A 24 22.78 -8.21 1.92
CA LEU A 24 22.12 -9.18 1.03
C LEU A 24 20.67 -9.47 1.42
N LYS A 25 20.20 -8.99 2.58
CA LYS A 25 18.82 -9.11 3.02
C LYS A 25 17.97 -8.18 2.14
N ARG A 26 17.51 -8.74 1.01
CA ARG A 26 16.61 -8.08 0.06
C ARG A 26 15.47 -7.41 0.82
N PRO A 27 14.97 -6.24 0.36
CA PRO A 27 13.71 -5.71 0.88
C PRO A 27 12.68 -6.82 0.74
N GLN A 28 12.21 -7.32 1.88
CA GLN A 28 11.12 -8.28 1.90
C GLN A 28 9.96 -7.56 1.23
N ARG A 29 9.59 -8.01 0.02
CA ARG A 29 8.25 -7.71 -0.48
C ARG A 29 7.30 -8.09 0.65
N LEU A 30 6.41 -7.17 1.01
CA LEU A 30 5.39 -7.44 2.01
C LEU A 30 4.78 -8.79 1.64
N GLN A 31 4.66 -9.64 2.65
CA GLN A 31 4.51 -11.08 2.54
C GLN A 31 3.76 -11.48 1.28
N VAL A 32 4.45 -12.27 0.46
CA VAL A 32 3.95 -13.09 -0.67
C VAL A 32 2.43 -12.98 -0.77
N GLN A 33 1.94 -12.24 -1.78
CA GLN A 33 0.58 -12.35 -2.28
C GLN A 33 0.22 -13.84 -2.23
N GLN A 34 -0.50 -14.28 -1.20
CA GLN A 34 -1.07 -15.61 -1.24
C GLN A 34 -1.91 -15.55 -2.50
N VAL A 35 -1.67 -16.49 -3.42
CA VAL A 35 -2.53 -16.68 -4.56
C VAL A 35 -3.84 -17.19 -3.96
N VAL A 36 -4.63 -16.24 -3.45
CA VAL A 36 -5.93 -16.50 -2.86
C VAL A 36 -6.77 -16.92 -4.06
N PRO A 37 -7.38 -18.13 -4.03
CA PRO A 37 -8.21 -18.56 -5.14
C PRO A 37 -9.31 -17.51 -5.39
N PRO A 38 -9.71 -17.25 -6.64
CA PRO A 38 -10.66 -16.19 -6.98
C PRO A 38 -11.94 -16.21 -6.12
N VAL A 39 -12.40 -17.42 -5.76
CA VAL A 39 -13.55 -17.64 -4.87
C VAL A 39 -13.33 -17.07 -3.46
N ALA A 40 -12.14 -17.23 -2.89
CA ALA A 40 -11.82 -16.69 -1.57
C ALA A 40 -11.54 -15.19 -1.59
N GLN A 41 -11.17 -14.62 -2.75
CA GLN A 41 -11.11 -13.17 -2.92
C GLN A 41 -12.53 -12.57 -2.99
N ALA A 42 -13.43 -13.20 -3.74
CA ALA A 42 -14.84 -12.80 -3.79
C ALA A 42 -15.49 -12.85 -2.40
N ALA A 43 -15.33 -13.97 -1.68
CA ALA A 43 -15.86 -14.11 -0.32
C ALA A 43 -15.29 -13.06 0.67
N ALA A 44 -14.02 -12.66 0.51
CA ALA A 44 -13.43 -11.60 1.33
C ALA A 44 -13.99 -10.21 0.99
N ALA A 45 -14.27 -9.94 -0.29
CA ALA A 45 -14.95 -8.72 -0.70
C ALA A 45 -16.41 -8.67 -0.21
N ASP A 46 -17.13 -9.80 -0.26
CA ASP A 46 -18.48 -9.93 0.30
C ASP A 46 -18.49 -9.73 1.83
N SER A 47 -17.50 -10.29 2.53
CA SER A 47 -17.35 -10.12 3.98
C SER A 47 -17.08 -8.66 4.36
N PHE A 48 -16.23 -7.96 3.59
CA PHE A 48 -16.00 -6.52 3.74
C PHE A 48 -17.31 -5.73 3.63
N GLN A 49 -18.09 -5.98 2.58
CA GLN A 49 -19.34 -5.28 2.33
C GLN A 49 -20.40 -5.58 3.41
N THR A 50 -20.45 -6.83 3.88
CA THR A 50 -21.38 -7.25 4.94
C THR A 50 -21.08 -6.50 6.24
N LYS A 51 -19.82 -6.46 6.67
CA LYS A 51 -19.40 -5.77 7.90
C LYS A 51 -19.66 -4.27 7.86
N LEU A 52 -19.45 -3.63 6.71
CA LEU A 52 -19.82 -2.23 6.52
C LEU A 52 -21.33 -2.01 6.56
N GLY A 53 -22.10 -2.90 5.94
CA GLY A 53 -23.57 -2.87 6.01
C GLY A 53 -24.10 -3.05 7.43
N GLU A 54 -23.49 -3.93 8.22
CA GLU A 54 -23.82 -4.10 9.65
C GLU A 54 -23.56 -2.83 10.45
N LEU A 55 -22.44 -2.15 10.18
CA LEU A 55 -22.09 -0.88 10.81
C LEU A 55 -23.08 0.24 10.43
N GLU A 56 -23.46 0.33 9.15
CA GLU A 56 -24.46 1.29 8.66
C GLU A 56 -25.85 1.01 9.24
N GLN A 57 -26.24 -0.26 9.34
CA GLN A 57 -27.50 -0.67 9.96
C GLN A 57 -27.53 -0.37 11.46
N ALA A 58 -26.41 -0.56 12.16
CA ALA A 58 -26.27 -0.18 13.57
C ALA A 58 -26.49 1.32 13.76
N HIS A 59 -25.89 2.15 12.91
CA HIS A 59 -26.14 3.60 12.90
C HIS A 59 -27.59 3.95 12.58
N ALA A 60 -28.22 3.27 11.60
CA ALA A 60 -29.65 3.46 11.31
C ALA A 60 -30.56 3.08 12.49
N ASN A 61 -30.14 2.13 13.32
CA ASN A 61 -30.82 1.72 14.55
C ASN A 61 -30.45 2.59 15.77
N GLY A 62 -29.55 3.58 15.62
CA GLY A 62 -29.05 4.43 16.70
C GLY A 62 -28.15 3.71 17.71
N GLN A 63 -27.53 2.60 17.31
CA GLN A 63 -26.61 1.84 18.15
C GLN A 63 -25.21 2.45 18.07
N THR A 64 -24.80 3.16 19.12
CA THR A 64 -23.50 3.84 19.12
C THR A 64 -22.32 2.94 19.52
N GLY A 65 -21.19 3.07 18.81
CA GLY A 65 -19.92 2.45 19.21
C GLY A 65 -19.78 0.97 18.87
N LEU A 66 -20.56 0.47 17.90
CA LEU A 66 -20.30 -0.85 17.30
C LEU A 66 -18.95 -0.83 16.57
N GLU A 67 -18.17 -1.89 16.71
CA GLU A 67 -16.84 -2.02 16.09
C GLU A 67 -16.88 -3.05 14.96
N ALA A 68 -16.55 -2.65 13.74
CA ALA A 68 -16.36 -3.56 12.61
C ALA A 68 -14.88 -3.89 12.44
N HIS A 69 -14.54 -5.18 12.57
CA HIS A 69 -13.18 -5.69 12.45
C HIS A 69 -12.93 -6.25 11.05
N ILE A 70 -12.12 -5.57 10.26
CA ILE A 70 -11.85 -5.89 8.87
C ILE A 70 -10.39 -6.35 8.72
N SER A 71 -10.19 -7.53 8.15
CA SER A 71 -8.85 -8.07 7.90
C SER A 71 -8.17 -7.43 6.68
N SER A 72 -6.85 -7.55 6.59
CA SER A 72 -6.09 -7.06 5.44
C SER A 72 -6.50 -7.74 4.13
N GLN A 73 -6.93 -9.00 4.18
CA GLN A 73 -7.39 -9.73 3.00
C GLN A 73 -8.71 -9.17 2.47
N GLU A 74 -9.63 -8.81 3.36
CA GLU A 74 -10.90 -8.16 3.01
C GLU A 74 -10.66 -6.79 2.37
N VAL A 75 -9.77 -5.98 2.96
CA VAL A 75 -9.39 -4.67 2.38
C VAL A 75 -8.69 -4.82 1.03
N ALA A 76 -7.76 -5.77 0.90
CA ALA A 76 -7.07 -6.02 -0.35
C ALA A 76 -8.03 -6.49 -1.46
N ALA A 77 -9.00 -7.35 -1.12
CA ALA A 77 -10.02 -7.81 -2.06
C ALA A 77 -10.96 -6.67 -2.50
N ALA A 78 -11.41 -5.83 -1.55
CA ALA A 78 -12.22 -4.66 -1.85
C ALA A 78 -11.47 -3.65 -2.74
N LEU A 79 -10.17 -3.43 -2.49
CA LEU A 79 -9.33 -2.55 -3.31
C LEU A 79 -9.13 -3.10 -4.73
N ALA A 80 -8.90 -4.41 -4.86
CA ALA A 80 -8.80 -5.05 -6.17
C ALA A 80 -10.12 -4.94 -6.97
N ALA A 81 -11.27 -5.05 -6.30
CA ALA A 81 -12.58 -4.86 -6.93
C ALA A 81 -12.83 -3.40 -7.34
N ALA A 82 -12.40 -2.43 -6.52
CA ALA A 82 -12.54 -0.99 -6.81
C ALA A 82 -11.61 -0.51 -7.94
N ASN A 83 -10.49 -1.19 -8.17
CA ASN A 83 -9.49 -0.84 -9.18
C ASN A 83 -9.35 -1.93 -10.27
N PRO A 84 -10.26 -2.00 -11.26
CA PRO A 84 -10.23 -3.03 -12.31
C PRO A 84 -8.97 -3.00 -13.19
N GLN A 85 -8.19 -1.91 -13.17
CA GLN A 85 -6.87 -1.85 -13.84
C GLN A 85 -5.83 -2.83 -13.25
N THR A 86 -6.04 -3.33 -12.02
CA THR A 86 -5.17 -4.36 -11.42
C THR A 86 -5.56 -5.79 -11.83
N ALA A 87 -6.77 -6.01 -12.36
CA ALA A 87 -7.27 -7.32 -12.75
C ALA A 87 -6.62 -7.89 -14.03
N ASN A 88 -5.89 -7.07 -14.81
CA ASN A 88 -5.33 -7.48 -16.10
C ASN A 88 -3.98 -8.21 -16.03
N GLN A 89 -3.43 -8.55 -14.85
CA GLN A 89 -2.13 -9.24 -14.76
C GLN A 89 -2.09 -10.50 -13.87
N GLN A 90 -3.24 -11.06 -13.49
CA GLN A 90 -3.31 -12.42 -12.92
C GLN A 90 -4.13 -13.37 -13.79
N VAL A 91 -3.72 -13.53 -15.05
CA VAL A 91 -4.00 -14.75 -15.84
C VAL A 91 -2.92 -14.93 -16.91
N PRO A 92 -2.09 -15.99 -16.89
CA PRO A 92 -1.51 -16.53 -18.11
C PRO A 92 -2.60 -17.40 -18.77
N SER A 93 -3.62 -16.77 -19.34
CA SER A 93 -4.50 -17.46 -20.28
C SER A 93 -3.87 -17.37 -21.66
N ALA A 94 -3.27 -18.48 -22.09
CA ALA A 94 -2.85 -18.71 -23.46
C ALA A 94 -4.04 -18.46 -24.39
N GLN A 95 -3.98 -17.38 -25.17
CA GLN A 95 -4.95 -17.11 -26.24
C GLN A 95 -4.30 -17.47 -27.59
N PRO A 96 -4.97 -18.24 -28.46
CA PRO A 96 -4.46 -18.55 -29.79
C PRO A 96 -4.38 -17.29 -30.66
N ALA A 97 -3.27 -17.15 -31.37
CA ALA A 97 -3.00 -16.04 -32.27
C ALA A 97 -3.92 -16.02 -33.50
N GLN A 98 -4.44 -14.85 -33.87
CA GLN A 98 -4.68 -14.47 -35.27
C GLN A 98 -4.43 -12.97 -35.48
N PRO A 99 -4.06 -12.54 -36.71
CA PRO A 99 -3.26 -11.35 -36.96
C PRO A 99 -4.02 -10.18 -37.60
N GLY A 100 -3.52 -8.96 -37.34
CA GLY A 100 -3.55 -7.85 -38.29
C GLY A 100 -4.54 -6.72 -38.02
N SER A 101 -4.04 -5.60 -37.49
CA SER A 101 -4.01 -4.31 -38.21
C SER A 101 -3.31 -3.28 -37.34
N ALA A 102 -2.21 -2.74 -37.88
CA ALA A 102 -1.48 -1.64 -37.30
C ALA A 102 -2.32 -0.35 -37.37
N GLN A 103 -2.34 0.41 -36.29
CA GLN A 103 -2.49 1.86 -36.38
C GLN A 103 -1.46 2.50 -35.46
N GLN A 104 -0.50 3.11 -36.13
CA GLN A 104 0.64 3.85 -35.63
C GLN A 104 0.19 5.15 -34.97
N SER A 105 0.77 5.48 -33.82
CA SER A 105 0.91 6.86 -33.36
C SER A 105 2.24 6.97 -32.62
N SER A 106 3.25 7.32 -33.40
CA SER A 106 4.59 7.69 -32.97
C SER A 106 4.65 9.19 -32.70
N THR A 107 5.06 9.60 -31.51
CA THR A 107 5.77 10.88 -31.24
C THR A 107 6.62 10.69 -29.98
N THR A 108 7.91 10.37 -30.18
CA THR A 108 9.07 11.28 -29.95
C THR A 108 9.38 11.54 -28.48
N ASP A 109 10.46 10.90 -28.03
CA ASP A 109 11.47 11.43 -27.12
C ASP A 109 11.50 12.97 -27.09
N ASP A 110 11.08 13.56 -25.98
CA ASP A 110 11.48 14.91 -25.59
C ASP A 110 11.85 14.86 -24.11
N LEU A 111 13.17 14.73 -23.87
CA LEU A 111 13.81 14.88 -22.57
C LEU A 111 13.72 16.36 -22.16
N ASN A 112 12.56 16.78 -21.66
CA ASN A 112 12.38 18.11 -21.09
C ASN A 112 12.51 18.05 -19.57
N ALA A 113 13.57 18.67 -19.06
CA ALA A 113 13.89 18.84 -17.66
C ALA A 113 12.91 19.83 -17.00
N ASN A 114 11.68 19.40 -16.78
CA ASN A 114 10.70 19.99 -15.85
C ASN A 114 9.48 19.06 -15.74
N THR A 115 9.70 17.82 -15.30
CA THR A 115 8.58 16.92 -15.00
C THR A 115 7.99 17.31 -13.64
N SER A 116 7.11 18.30 -13.63
CA SER A 116 6.08 18.37 -12.59
C SER A 116 5.19 17.15 -12.79
N LEU A 117 5.48 16.08 -12.06
CA LEU A 117 4.66 14.87 -12.04
C LEU A 117 3.30 15.24 -11.47
N SER A 118 2.33 15.49 -12.34
CA SER A 118 0.93 15.57 -11.93
C SER A 118 0.48 14.16 -11.50
N PRO A 119 0.06 13.97 -10.25
CA PRO A 119 -0.20 12.64 -9.68
C PRO A 119 -1.37 11.88 -10.34
N ASP A 120 -2.22 12.55 -11.13
CA ASP A 120 -3.31 11.90 -11.88
C ASP A 120 -2.87 11.07 -13.08
N GLN A 121 -1.59 11.15 -13.49
CA GLN A 121 -1.04 10.38 -14.62
C GLN A 121 -0.14 9.22 -14.19
N VAL A 122 -0.01 9.00 -12.88
CA VAL A 122 0.89 7.98 -12.36
C VAL A 122 0.16 6.64 -12.34
N ALA A 123 0.41 5.79 -13.33
CA ALA A 123 -0.12 4.44 -13.37
C ALA A 123 0.38 3.63 -12.17
N VAL A 124 -0.53 3.25 -11.27
CA VAL A 124 -0.26 2.42 -10.09
C VAL A 124 -0.67 0.99 -10.37
N THR A 125 0.26 0.05 -10.15
CA THR A 125 0.05 -1.40 -10.35
C THR A 125 0.56 -2.17 -9.14
N ASP A 126 0.20 -3.46 -9.02
CA ASP A 126 0.66 -4.34 -7.94
C ASP A 126 0.41 -3.76 -6.53
N GLN A 127 -0.83 -3.32 -6.28
CA GLN A 127 -1.22 -2.73 -5.00
C GLN A 127 -1.38 -3.84 -3.96
N GLN A 128 -0.63 -3.74 -2.87
CA GLN A 128 -0.66 -4.69 -1.75
C GLN A 128 -0.80 -3.93 -0.44
N VAL A 129 -1.65 -4.45 0.44
CA VAL A 129 -1.90 -3.89 1.77
C VAL A 129 -1.91 -5.03 2.78
N VAL A 130 -1.11 -4.89 3.83
CA VAL A 130 -1.07 -5.82 4.97
C VAL A 130 -1.11 -5.03 6.28
N PHE A 131 -1.69 -5.63 7.31
CA PHE A 131 -1.74 -5.05 8.64
C PHE A 131 -0.80 -5.82 9.57
N ASP A 132 -0.02 -5.09 10.36
CA ASP A 132 1.00 -5.65 11.25
C ASP A 132 0.94 -4.91 12.59
N GLY A 133 0.37 -5.55 13.61
CA GLY A 133 0.14 -4.93 14.90
C GLY A 133 -0.84 -3.75 14.82
N ASP A 134 -0.33 -2.55 15.07
CA ASP A 134 -1.05 -1.26 15.01
C ASP A 134 -0.76 -0.45 13.73
N GLN A 135 -0.05 -1.06 12.76
CA GLN A 135 0.40 -0.37 11.54
C GLN A 135 -0.15 -1.02 10.28
N VAL A 136 -0.45 -0.16 9.30
CA VAL A 136 -0.61 -0.57 7.91
C VAL A 136 0.74 -0.57 7.23
N LYS A 137 1.00 -1.59 6.42
CA LYS A 137 2.12 -1.64 5.48
C LYS A 137 1.54 -1.80 4.09
N GLY A 138 1.93 -0.92 3.19
CA GLY A 138 1.48 -0.97 1.80
C GLY A 138 2.66 -0.98 0.84
N GLN A 139 2.41 -1.56 -0.34
CA GLN A 139 3.35 -1.58 -1.44
C GLN A 139 2.60 -1.38 -2.75
N PHE A 140 3.17 -0.60 -3.65
CA PHE A 140 2.67 -0.48 -5.03
C PHE A 140 3.81 -0.20 -5.99
N THR A 141 3.61 -0.55 -7.26
CA THR A 141 4.54 -0.26 -8.35
C THR A 141 4.06 0.92 -9.16
N THR A 142 4.95 1.87 -9.40
CA THR A 142 4.69 3.10 -10.16
C THR A 142 5.78 3.38 -11.18
N LYS A 143 5.47 4.11 -12.26
CA LYS A 143 6.45 4.52 -13.26
C LYS A 143 7.07 5.87 -12.91
N LEU A 144 8.36 5.87 -12.59
CA LEU A 144 9.15 7.07 -12.37
C LEU A 144 10.21 7.20 -13.48
N ALA A 145 10.15 8.29 -14.26
CA ALA A 145 11.04 8.51 -15.41
C ALA A 145 11.11 7.31 -16.38
N GLY A 146 9.97 6.68 -16.65
CA GLY A 146 9.87 5.53 -17.54
C GLY A 146 10.34 4.19 -16.96
N LYS A 147 10.75 4.14 -15.68
CA LYS A 147 11.15 2.91 -14.97
C LYS A 147 10.11 2.52 -13.93
N ASP A 148 9.83 1.23 -13.82
CA ASP A 148 8.99 0.68 -12.76
C ASP A 148 9.74 0.73 -11.42
N VAL A 149 9.15 1.42 -10.46
CA VAL A 149 9.70 1.61 -9.12
C VAL A 149 8.67 1.14 -8.11
N VAL A 150 9.13 0.29 -7.19
CA VAL A 150 8.32 -0.20 -6.07
C VAL A 150 8.39 0.81 -4.95
N VAL A 151 7.24 1.31 -4.52
CA VAL A 151 7.09 2.15 -3.33
C VAL A 151 6.58 1.26 -2.20
N THR A 152 7.26 1.31 -1.06
CA THR A 152 6.85 0.61 0.16
C THR A 152 6.66 1.62 1.27
N PHE A 153 5.54 1.56 1.96
CA PHE A 153 5.23 2.47 3.06
C PHE A 153 4.71 1.70 4.27
N SER A 154 4.87 2.30 5.44
CA SER A 154 4.28 1.83 6.68
C SER A 154 3.86 3.02 7.51
N GLY A 155 2.79 2.89 8.26
CA GLY A 155 2.31 3.97 9.12
C GLY A 155 1.11 3.55 9.95
N ARG A 156 0.67 4.46 10.82
CA ARG A 156 -0.53 4.29 11.62
C ARG A 156 -1.69 4.99 10.93
N LEU A 157 -2.84 4.33 10.96
CA LEU A 157 -4.09 4.87 10.45
C LEU A 157 -4.93 5.41 11.61
N GLY A 158 -5.59 6.53 11.37
CA GLY A 158 -6.39 7.24 12.34
C GLY A 158 -7.55 7.95 11.67
N SER A 159 -8.29 8.69 12.48
CA SER A 159 -9.40 9.56 12.08
C SER A 159 -9.17 10.94 12.67
N LYS A 160 -9.32 11.98 11.85
CA LYS A 160 -9.22 13.37 12.28
C LYS A 160 -10.27 14.21 11.57
N ASN A 161 -11.20 14.78 12.35
CA ASN A 161 -12.29 15.62 11.85
C ASN A 161 -13.18 14.96 10.78
N GLY A 162 -13.44 13.64 10.89
CA GLY A 162 -14.23 12.89 9.89
C GLY A 162 -13.49 12.54 8.61
N TYR A 163 -12.16 12.67 8.59
CA TYR A 163 -11.29 12.24 7.51
C TYR A 163 -10.32 11.17 8.01
N VAL A 164 -9.92 10.27 7.11
CA VAL A 164 -8.81 9.33 7.33
C VAL A 164 -7.52 10.12 7.52
N ASP A 165 -6.84 9.85 8.63
CA ASP A 165 -5.52 10.37 8.93
C ASP A 165 -4.48 9.25 8.79
N PHE A 166 -3.33 9.59 8.23
CA PHE A 166 -2.24 8.63 8.04
C PHE A 166 -0.93 9.23 8.53
N VAL A 167 -0.34 8.58 9.53
CA VAL A 167 0.93 8.98 10.12
C VAL A 167 2.03 8.03 9.63
N PRO A 168 2.84 8.42 8.64
CA PRO A 168 3.88 7.56 8.09
C PRO A 168 4.97 7.28 9.15
N THR A 169 5.36 6.02 9.28
CA THR A 169 6.48 5.57 10.12
C THR A 169 7.69 5.20 9.27
N SER A 170 7.46 4.65 8.08
CA SER A 170 8.51 4.29 7.12
C SER A 170 8.03 4.53 5.69
N PHE A 171 8.93 5.01 4.84
CA PHE A 171 8.67 5.16 3.41
C PHE A 171 9.94 4.87 2.62
N GLN A 172 9.81 4.06 1.56
CA GLN A 172 10.91 3.59 0.75
C GLN A 172 10.51 3.61 -0.73
N VAL A 173 11.42 4.10 -1.56
CA VAL A 173 11.29 4.10 -3.02
C VAL A 173 12.41 3.23 -3.58
N GLY A 174 12.07 2.03 -4.02
CA GLY A 174 13.04 0.97 -4.32
C GLY A 174 13.82 0.57 -3.06
N SER A 175 15.12 0.87 -3.02
CA SER A 175 15.99 0.68 -1.86
C SER A 175 16.31 1.97 -1.11
N MET A 176 15.77 3.11 -1.54
CA MET A 176 16.06 4.41 -0.95
C MET A 176 15.04 4.75 0.14
N PRO A 177 15.45 4.88 1.41
CA PRO A 177 14.57 5.35 2.46
C PRO A 177 14.32 6.86 2.31
N ILE A 178 13.06 7.25 2.42
CA ILE A 178 12.64 8.65 2.44
C ILE A 178 12.22 8.99 3.88
N PRO A 179 12.73 10.09 4.47
CA PRO A 179 12.31 10.53 5.79
C PRO A 179 10.78 10.74 5.87
N ALA A 180 10.16 10.18 6.90
CA ALA A 180 8.71 10.28 7.10
C ALA A 180 8.21 11.73 7.17
N ALA A 181 9.03 12.66 7.68
CA ALA A 181 8.70 14.08 7.74
C ALA A 181 8.39 14.67 6.35
N LEU A 182 9.21 14.36 5.34
CA LEU A 182 9.01 14.85 3.98
C LEU A 182 7.73 14.28 3.35
N VAL A 183 7.42 13.02 3.67
CA VAL A 183 6.21 12.36 3.18
C VAL A 183 4.97 12.95 3.83
N GLN A 184 5.02 13.22 5.14
CA GLN A 184 3.94 13.85 5.86
C GLN A 184 3.67 15.26 5.32
N GLU A 185 4.70 16.09 5.16
CA GLU A 185 4.56 17.43 4.57
C GLU A 185 3.97 17.38 3.16
N ALA A 186 4.43 16.45 2.32
CA ALA A 186 3.91 16.27 0.98
C ALA A 186 2.44 15.81 0.98
N PHE A 187 2.06 14.90 1.89
CA PHE A 187 0.70 14.40 2.04
C PHE A 187 -0.26 15.49 2.53
N GLU A 188 0.11 16.21 3.59
CA GLU A 188 -0.67 17.33 4.12
C GLU A 188 -0.86 18.41 3.06
N LYS A 189 0.22 18.78 2.36
CA LYS A 189 0.16 19.74 1.25
C LYS A 189 -0.72 19.24 0.11
N LYS A 190 -0.73 17.94 -0.18
CA LYS A 190 -1.59 17.35 -1.23
C LYS A 190 -3.06 17.41 -0.83
N ILE A 191 -3.41 17.06 0.41
CA ILE A 191 -4.79 17.16 0.91
C ILE A 191 -5.27 18.61 0.92
N LEU A 192 -4.40 19.55 1.28
CA LEU A 192 -4.76 20.97 1.34
C LEU A 192 -4.97 21.59 -0.04
N ASN A 193 -4.18 21.16 -1.03
CA ASN A 193 -4.23 21.69 -2.39
C ASN A 193 -5.19 20.96 -3.33
N ASP A 194 -5.61 19.73 -2.99
CA ASP A 194 -6.44 18.89 -3.83
C ASP A 194 -7.71 18.44 -3.10
N ALA A 195 -8.79 19.17 -3.36
CA ALA A 195 -10.11 18.90 -2.79
C ALA A 195 -10.62 17.49 -3.15
N SER A 196 -10.26 16.96 -4.32
CA SER A 196 -10.67 15.63 -4.75
C SER A 196 -10.02 14.55 -3.89
N THR A 197 -8.73 14.71 -3.58
CA THR A 197 -8.02 13.80 -2.67
C THR A 197 -8.65 13.83 -1.28
N ARG A 198 -8.97 15.02 -0.78
CA ARG A 198 -9.62 15.20 0.52
C ARG A 198 -11.00 14.53 0.57
N ASP A 199 -11.79 14.62 -0.50
CA ASP A 199 -13.11 13.98 -0.57
C ASP A 199 -13.02 12.46 -0.51
N LYS A 200 -12.02 11.86 -1.18
CA LYS A 200 -11.75 10.41 -1.14
C LYS A 200 -11.30 9.90 0.24
N LEU A 201 -10.77 10.78 1.09
CA LEU A 201 -10.38 10.46 2.46
C LEU A 201 -11.49 10.73 3.47
N LYS A 202 -12.64 11.25 3.05
CA LYS A 202 -13.77 11.49 3.94
C LYS A 202 -14.32 10.14 4.42
N LEU A 203 -14.48 10.00 5.72
CA LEU A 203 -15.13 8.83 6.30
C LEU A 203 -16.65 8.91 6.07
N PRO A 204 -17.33 7.76 5.91
CA PRO A 204 -18.79 7.72 5.89
C PRO A 204 -19.37 8.32 7.18
N ASP A 205 -20.55 8.93 7.09
CA ASP A 205 -21.13 9.68 8.22
C ASP A 205 -21.44 8.79 9.44
N TYR A 206 -21.60 7.47 9.23
CA TYR A 206 -21.79 6.46 10.27
C TYR A 206 -20.48 5.99 10.93
N VAL A 207 -19.30 6.42 10.47
CA VAL A 207 -18.00 6.05 11.05
C VAL A 207 -17.45 7.23 11.85
N SER A 208 -17.24 7.03 13.15
CA SER A 208 -16.63 8.02 14.04
C SER A 208 -15.11 7.90 14.07
N ASP A 209 -14.61 6.66 14.15
CA ASP A 209 -13.19 6.39 14.34
C ASP A 209 -12.69 5.26 13.41
N LEU A 210 -11.43 5.36 12.99
CA LEU A 210 -10.75 4.36 12.17
C LEU A 210 -9.35 4.12 12.72
N LYS A 211 -9.01 2.88 13.04
CA LYS A 211 -7.69 2.51 13.54
C LYS A 211 -7.30 1.11 13.10
N ILE A 212 -6.04 0.75 13.32
CA ILE A 212 -5.58 -0.63 13.16
C ILE A 212 -5.26 -1.20 14.54
N GLU A 213 -5.91 -2.30 14.88
CA GLU A 213 -5.71 -3.02 16.13
C GLU A 213 -5.58 -4.51 15.87
N ASN A 214 -4.58 -5.15 16.47
CA ASN A 214 -4.32 -6.59 16.35
C ASN A 214 -4.22 -7.08 14.89
N GLY A 215 -3.68 -6.25 13.99
CA GLY A 215 -3.59 -6.59 12.56
C GLY A 215 -4.93 -6.56 11.82
N GLN A 216 -5.94 -5.87 12.36
CA GLN A 216 -7.24 -5.65 11.74
C GLN A 216 -7.54 -4.16 11.70
N LEU A 217 -8.21 -3.73 10.63
CA LEU A 217 -8.80 -2.41 10.53
C LEU A 217 -10.09 -2.38 11.33
N VAL A 218 -10.15 -1.55 12.36
CA VAL A 218 -11.30 -1.37 13.24
C VAL A 218 -11.98 -0.06 12.86
N LEU A 219 -13.25 -0.17 12.46
CA LEU A 219 -14.13 0.98 12.25
C LEU A 219 -15.09 1.07 13.43
N VAL A 220 -15.19 2.25 14.02
CA VAL A 220 -16.11 2.51 15.13
C VAL A 220 -17.27 3.33 14.63
N GLU A 221 -18.48 2.88 14.93
CA GLU A 221 -19.71 3.58 14.62
C GLU A 221 -19.85 4.88 15.45
N LYS A 222 -20.63 5.84 14.94
CA LYS A 222 -20.81 7.18 15.49
C LYS A 222 -22.02 7.41 16.38
#